data_AF-A0AA39XH37-F1
#
_entry.id   AF-A0AA39XH37-F1
#
_cell.length_a   1.000
_cell.length_b   1.000
_cell.length_c   1.000
_cell.angle_alpha   90.00
_cell.angle_beta   90.00
_cell.angle_gamma   90.00
#
_symmetry.space_group_name_H-M   'P 1'
#
loop_
_entity.id
_entity.type
_entity.pdbx_description
1 polymer ?
#
loop_
_entity_poly.entity_id
_entity_poly.type
_entity_poly.pdbx_seq_one_letter_code
_entity_poly.pdbx_strand_id
1 'polypeptide(L)'
;MERRKAVHLAEEAVLPSWSWVSWRGNVQSESWQSGHDYLITQQAEPKHDSAEIHPRWSTFPTVQWQHSATLTSTRYPIHSQGPEWRRRFENETAAAPAGWRQQIDAHARRFFTHDDIPGHQFWYPIPIGVGDGRASRSRYLHCKTRHAKLQAHPKPYRAFASACVFVALQDADGSVIGTLRLNSSDRMERTEESWGLIEVSSGSVELRHSGKDLLDHHFADVFDEWVLPSWKSENKGVYEYYNVMHVEWVAPGVASRLAVGRVEKLAWDRLALEEIKVSIG
;
A
#
# COMPACT_ATOMS: atom_id res chain seq x y z
N MET A 1 -14.26 -1.77 -10.19
CA MET A 1 -13.33 -1.54 -11.31
C MET A 1 -13.50 -2.65 -12.33
N GLU A 2 -13.34 -2.32 -13.60
CA GLU A 2 -13.45 -3.29 -14.71
C GLU A 2 -12.08 -3.49 -15.37
N ARG A 3 -11.74 -4.73 -15.74
CA ARG A 3 -10.50 -5.01 -16.46
C ARG A 3 -10.65 -4.52 -17.91
N ARG A 4 -9.70 -3.69 -18.36
CA ARG A 4 -9.64 -3.26 -19.77
C ARG A 4 -9.32 -4.45 -20.65
N LYS A 5 -9.98 -4.54 -21.80
CA LYS A 5 -9.62 -5.46 -22.88
C LYS A 5 -8.64 -4.75 -23.82
N ALA A 6 -7.61 -5.46 -24.27
CA ALA A 6 -6.71 -4.92 -25.27
C ALA A 6 -7.48 -4.69 -26.58
N VAL A 7 -7.31 -3.50 -27.18
CA VAL A 7 -7.99 -3.12 -28.44
C VAL A 7 -7.37 -3.85 -29.64
N HIS A 8 -6.09 -4.20 -29.57
CA HIS A 8 -5.40 -5.01 -30.57
C HIS A 8 -5.06 -6.38 -29.99
N LEU A 9 -5.64 -7.42 -30.61
CA LEU A 9 -5.35 -8.83 -30.35
C LEU A 9 -4.03 -9.25 -31.00
N ALA A 10 -2.93 -8.53 -30.75
CA ALA A 10 -1.64 -9.19 -30.92
C ALA A 10 -1.58 -10.30 -29.86
N GLU A 11 -1.11 -11.50 -30.21
CA GLU A 11 -1.05 -12.66 -29.29
C GLU A 11 -0.36 -12.33 -27.94
N GLU A 12 0.45 -11.28 -27.92
CA GLU A 12 1.19 -10.81 -26.74
C GLU A 12 0.63 -9.57 -26.02
N ALA A 13 -0.49 -8.99 -26.48
CA ALA A 13 -1.05 -7.75 -25.93
C ALA A 13 -1.89 -8.02 -24.66
N VAL A 14 -1.26 -8.60 -23.63
CA VAL A 14 -1.91 -8.77 -22.32
C VAL A 14 -1.54 -7.59 -21.43
N LEU A 15 -2.56 -6.86 -20.98
CA LEU A 15 -2.37 -5.77 -20.02
C LEU A 15 -2.09 -6.35 -18.61
N PRO A 16 -1.00 -5.91 -17.96
CA PRO A 16 -0.55 -6.49 -16.70
C PRO A 16 -1.58 -6.33 -15.57
N SER A 17 -2.04 -7.40 -14.94
CA SER A 17 -3.06 -7.30 -13.86
C SER A 17 -2.65 -6.41 -12.67
N TRP A 18 -1.34 -6.22 -12.48
CA TRP A 18 -0.74 -5.38 -11.44
C TRP A 18 -0.70 -3.88 -11.78
N SER A 19 -0.89 -3.48 -13.03
CA SER A 19 -0.84 -2.06 -13.43
C SER A 19 -2.22 -1.42 -13.42
N TRP A 20 -2.30 -0.16 -12.96
CA TRP A 20 -3.52 0.65 -13.02
C TRP A 20 -4.03 0.84 -14.46
N VAL A 21 -3.14 0.78 -15.46
CA VAL A 21 -3.48 0.91 -16.89
C VAL A 21 -4.43 -0.20 -17.35
N SER A 22 -4.41 -1.35 -16.66
CA SER A 22 -5.26 -2.51 -16.95
C SER A 22 -6.68 -2.39 -16.41
N TRP A 23 -6.99 -1.32 -15.68
CA TRP A 23 -8.26 -1.13 -14.99
C TRP A 23 -8.98 0.15 -15.43
N ARG A 24 -10.31 0.12 -15.37
CA ARG A 24 -11.20 1.28 -15.54
C ARG A 24 -12.06 1.41 -14.28
N GLY A 25 -12.28 2.65 -13.85
CA GLY A 25 -13.07 3.00 -12.68
C GLY A 25 -12.32 3.92 -11.74
N ASN A 26 -12.86 4.09 -10.53
CA ASN A 26 -12.23 4.91 -9.50
C ASN A 26 -10.96 4.22 -8.99
N VAL A 27 -9.81 4.88 -9.14
CA VAL A 27 -8.55 4.46 -8.53
C VAL A 27 -8.44 5.21 -7.21
N GLN A 28 -8.59 4.45 -6.13
CA GLN A 28 -8.60 4.96 -4.78
C GLN A 28 -7.17 5.34 -4.35
N SER A 29 -6.88 6.63 -4.31
CA SER A 29 -5.53 7.17 -4.04
C SER A 29 -5.26 7.42 -2.56
N GLU A 30 -6.29 7.46 -1.71
CA GLU A 30 -6.14 7.77 -0.28
C GLU A 30 -5.33 6.69 0.44
N SER A 31 -5.36 5.44 -0.05
CA SER A 31 -4.49 4.39 0.48
C SER A 31 -3.03 4.49 0.06
N TRP A 32 -2.70 5.47 -0.79
CA TRP A 32 -1.32 5.80 -1.15
C TRP A 32 -0.78 6.95 -0.30
N GLN A 33 -1.53 7.44 0.68
CA GLN A 33 -1.10 8.57 1.52
C GLN A 33 0.22 8.27 2.25
N SER A 34 0.48 7.03 2.66
CA SER A 34 1.79 6.64 3.22
C SER A 34 2.96 6.76 2.24
N GLY A 35 2.68 6.76 0.94
CA GLY A 35 3.67 6.99 -0.11
C GLY A 35 4.02 8.47 -0.30
N HIS A 36 3.29 9.38 0.33
CA HIS A 36 3.47 10.82 0.24
C HIS A 36 3.78 11.44 1.62
N ASP A 37 4.29 10.64 2.56
CA ASP A 37 4.63 11.09 3.91
C ASP A 37 5.81 12.07 3.95
N TYR A 38 6.44 12.34 2.80
CA TYR A 38 7.40 13.41 2.61
C TYR A 38 6.77 14.79 2.47
N LEU A 39 5.48 14.90 2.10
CA LEU A 39 4.80 16.21 1.93
C LEU A 39 4.22 16.72 3.24
N ILE A 40 4.37 18.03 3.46
CA ILE A 40 3.64 18.76 4.50
C ILE A 40 2.37 19.33 3.86
N THR A 41 1.21 18.78 4.21
CA THR A 41 -0.08 19.24 3.67
C THR A 41 -0.57 20.48 4.39
N GLN A 42 -0.85 21.56 3.65
CA GLN A 42 -1.35 22.83 4.21
C GLN A 42 -2.77 22.73 4.80
N GLN A 43 -3.55 21.69 4.47
CA GLN A 43 -4.89 21.46 5.03
C GLN A 43 -4.89 21.10 6.51
N ALA A 44 -3.72 20.87 7.08
CA ALA A 44 -3.51 20.96 8.51
C ALA A 44 -3.50 22.43 8.96
N GLU A 45 -4.57 23.18 8.71
CA GLU A 45 -4.79 24.36 9.53
C GLU A 45 -4.94 23.85 10.98
N PRO A 46 -4.06 24.26 11.91
CA PRO A 46 -4.20 23.88 13.30
C PRO A 46 -5.44 24.60 13.81
N LYS A 47 -6.60 23.96 13.71
CA LYS A 47 -7.83 24.50 14.29
C LYS A 47 -7.79 24.55 15.82
N HIS A 48 -6.74 24.06 16.46
CA HIS A 48 -6.44 24.31 17.86
C HIS A 48 -4.93 24.28 18.12
N ASP A 49 -4.49 25.12 19.07
CA ASP A 49 -3.13 25.42 19.57
C ASP A 49 -2.21 24.25 19.96
N SER A 50 -2.48 23.01 19.58
CA SER A 50 -1.58 21.91 19.88
C SER A 50 -0.59 21.71 18.72
N ALA A 51 0.70 21.66 19.06
CA ALA A 51 1.81 21.20 18.24
C ALA A 51 1.66 19.71 17.87
N GLU A 52 0.47 19.29 17.45
CA GLU A 52 0.09 17.92 17.24
C GLU A 52 0.65 17.44 15.90
N ILE A 53 1.76 16.74 15.99
CA ILE A 53 2.64 16.21 14.93
C ILE A 53 2.00 15.46 13.73
N HIS A 54 0.69 15.37 13.50
CA HIS A 54 0.05 14.36 12.61
C HIS A 54 0.43 12.90 12.94
N PRO A 55 -0.54 11.98 13.05
CA PRO A 55 -0.21 10.56 13.22
C PRO A 55 0.61 10.08 12.03
N ARG A 56 1.79 9.50 12.28
CA ARG A 56 2.68 9.01 11.22
C ARG A 56 2.13 7.71 10.66
N TRP A 57 1.88 7.69 9.36
CA TRP A 57 1.60 6.49 8.59
C TRP A 57 2.78 6.17 7.69
N SER A 58 3.43 5.03 7.95
CA SER A 58 4.58 4.55 7.18
C SER A 58 4.30 3.23 6.46
N THR A 59 4.94 3.05 5.31
CA THR A 59 5.01 1.78 4.58
C THR A 59 6.46 1.43 4.30
N PHE A 60 6.82 0.16 4.48
CA PHE A 60 8.17 -0.35 4.34
C PHE A 60 8.18 -1.54 3.37
N PRO A 61 9.12 -1.56 2.40
CA PRO A 61 9.24 -2.70 1.50
C PRO A 61 9.72 -3.93 2.28
N THR A 62 8.99 -5.03 2.19
CA THR A 62 9.39 -6.35 2.73
C THR A 62 9.76 -7.33 1.62
N VAL A 63 9.49 -6.95 0.37
CA VAL A 63 9.68 -7.78 -0.81
C VAL A 63 10.55 -7.03 -1.83
N GLN A 64 11.57 -7.72 -2.36
CA GLN A 64 12.36 -7.22 -3.48
C GLN A 64 11.66 -7.57 -4.79
N TRP A 65 11.07 -6.56 -5.43
CA TRP A 65 10.43 -6.72 -6.73
C TRP A 65 11.45 -6.66 -7.87
N GLN A 66 11.16 -7.40 -8.94
CA GLN A 66 11.85 -7.34 -10.22
C GLN A 66 10.80 -7.23 -11.33
N HIS A 67 11.18 -6.71 -12.49
CA HIS A 67 10.29 -6.64 -13.64
C HIS A 67 10.95 -7.19 -14.90
N SER A 68 10.13 -7.59 -15.87
CA SER A 68 10.60 -8.09 -17.16
C SER A 68 9.57 -7.85 -18.27
N ALA A 69 10.01 -7.94 -19.53
CA ALA A 69 9.14 -7.78 -20.70
C ALA A 69 8.36 -9.08 -21.02
N THR A 70 9.01 -10.23 -20.81
CA THR A 70 8.43 -11.58 -20.94
C THR A 70 8.79 -12.42 -19.72
N LEU A 71 8.02 -13.46 -19.43
CA LEU A 71 8.20 -14.34 -18.27
C LEU A 71 9.64 -14.89 -18.10
N THR A 72 10.33 -15.10 -19.22
CA THR A 72 11.68 -15.69 -19.30
C THR A 72 12.78 -14.68 -19.64
N SER A 73 12.45 -13.44 -20.00
CA SER A 73 13.44 -12.41 -20.30
C SER A 73 14.22 -11.96 -19.07
N THR A 74 15.33 -11.23 -19.31
CA THR A 74 16.13 -10.61 -18.26
C THR A 74 15.26 -9.84 -17.28
N ARG A 75 15.48 -10.10 -15.99
CA ARG A 75 14.78 -9.44 -14.88
C ARG A 75 15.59 -8.26 -14.38
N TYR A 76 14.91 -7.15 -14.16
CA TYR A 76 15.51 -5.93 -13.65
C TYR A 76 14.96 -5.64 -12.25
N PRO A 77 15.82 -5.45 -11.23
CA PRO A 77 15.38 -5.12 -9.89
C PRO A 77 14.67 -3.75 -9.85
N ILE A 78 13.60 -3.67 -9.07
CA ILE A 78 12.93 -2.40 -8.75
C ILE A 78 13.52 -1.88 -7.44
N HIS A 79 14.18 -0.73 -7.51
CA HIS A 79 14.77 -0.10 -6.34
C HIS A 79 13.83 0.98 -5.80
N SER A 80 13.34 0.80 -4.57
CA SER A 80 12.59 1.84 -3.86
C SER A 80 13.57 2.70 -3.07
N GLN A 81 13.80 3.92 -3.54
CA GLN A 81 14.71 4.86 -2.86
C GLN A 81 14.05 5.56 -1.66
N GLY A 82 12.72 5.58 -1.58
CA GLY A 82 11.98 6.32 -0.55
C GLY A 82 12.48 6.08 0.89
N PRO A 83 12.60 4.81 1.34
CA PRO A 83 13.10 4.50 2.69
C PRO A 83 14.53 4.98 2.96
N GLU A 84 15.40 4.94 1.94
CA GLU A 84 16.79 5.41 2.07
C GLU A 84 16.84 6.92 2.25
N TRP A 85 16.05 7.66 1.48
CA TRP A 85 15.91 9.10 1.60
C TRP A 85 15.32 9.49 2.96
N ARG A 86 14.24 8.83 3.39
CA ARG A 86 13.64 9.05 4.71
C ARG A 86 14.69 8.88 5.80
N ARG A 87 15.38 7.74 5.85
CA ARG A 87 16.39 7.44 6.87
C ARG A 87 17.56 8.42 6.85
N ARG A 88 18.01 8.84 5.65
CA ARG A 88 19.11 9.79 5.49
C ARG A 88 18.82 11.12 6.16
N PHE A 89 17.57 11.59 6.11
CA PHE A 89 17.18 12.89 6.62
C PHE A 89 16.44 12.83 7.96
N GLU A 90 16.07 11.65 8.46
CA GLU A 90 15.61 11.45 9.84
C GLU A 90 16.68 11.90 10.84
N ASN A 91 17.95 11.56 10.59
CA ASN A 91 19.07 11.99 11.42
C ASN A 91 19.49 13.42 11.05
N GLU A 92 19.51 14.32 12.03
CA GLU A 92 19.57 15.79 11.86
C GLU A 92 20.84 16.36 11.19
N THR A 93 21.80 15.51 10.81
CA THR A 93 23.15 15.92 10.39
C THR A 93 23.38 15.90 8.88
N ALA A 94 22.44 15.39 8.08
CA ALA A 94 22.62 15.31 6.63
C ALA A 94 22.44 16.68 5.96
N ALA A 95 23.44 17.11 5.19
CA ALA A 95 23.34 18.29 4.34
C ALA A 95 22.23 18.12 3.28
N ALA A 96 21.50 19.20 3.02
CA ALA A 96 20.48 19.24 1.98
C ALA A 96 21.10 18.94 0.59
N PRO A 97 20.45 18.13 -0.26
CA PRO A 97 20.92 17.90 -1.63
C PRO A 97 20.85 19.18 -2.48
N ALA A 98 21.47 19.15 -3.66
CA ALA A 98 21.37 20.24 -4.63
C ALA A 98 19.90 20.54 -4.96
N GLY A 99 19.55 21.83 -5.07
CA GLY A 99 18.20 22.33 -5.32
C GLY A 99 17.28 22.34 -4.08
N TRP A 100 17.66 21.65 -3.00
CA TRP A 100 16.91 21.63 -1.75
C TRP A 100 17.42 22.66 -0.76
N ARG A 101 16.49 23.35 -0.08
CA ARG A 101 16.77 24.26 1.02
C ARG A 101 16.11 23.76 2.29
N GLN A 102 16.90 23.55 3.33
CA GLN A 102 16.42 23.25 4.68
C GLN A 102 16.01 24.54 5.37
N GLN A 103 14.87 24.51 6.06
CA GLN A 103 14.30 25.61 6.80
C GLN A 103 13.77 25.12 8.16
N ILE A 104 13.53 26.04 9.08
CA ILE A 104 12.94 25.79 10.38
C ILE A 104 11.76 26.75 10.54
N ASP A 105 10.60 26.23 10.94
CA ASP A 105 9.40 27.04 11.15
C ASP A 105 9.39 27.71 12.54
N ALA A 106 8.34 28.51 12.80
CA ALA A 106 8.17 29.19 14.08
C ALA A 106 8.07 28.24 15.30
N HIS A 107 7.77 26.96 15.08
CA HIS A 107 7.65 25.92 16.11
C HIS A 107 8.92 25.07 16.22
N ALA A 108 10.05 25.55 15.68
CA ALA A 108 11.31 24.82 15.61
C ALA A 108 11.23 23.49 14.83
N ARG A 109 10.21 23.31 13.98
CA ARG A 109 10.09 22.12 13.13
C ARG A 109 10.90 22.33 11.87
N ARG A 110 11.77 21.35 11.58
CA ARG A 110 12.55 21.33 10.35
C ARG A 110 11.69 20.90 9.17
N PHE A 111 11.83 21.59 8.06
CA PHE A 111 11.24 21.23 6.78
C PHE A 111 12.18 21.58 5.62
N PHE A 112 11.84 21.12 4.43
CA PHE A 112 12.60 21.31 3.21
C PHE A 112 11.73 21.90 2.12
N THR A 113 12.35 22.67 1.23
CA THR A 113 11.73 23.30 0.05
C THR A 113 12.63 23.07 -1.16
N HIS A 114 12.07 23.06 -2.36
CA HIS A 114 12.83 22.90 -3.59
C HIS A 114 12.52 24.00 -4.58
N ASP A 115 13.54 24.49 -5.27
CA ASP A 115 13.44 25.65 -6.17
C ASP A 115 12.51 25.39 -7.37
N ASP A 116 12.57 24.16 -7.92
CA ASP A 116 11.70 23.75 -9.04
C ASP A 116 10.26 23.41 -8.63
N ILE A 117 9.96 23.36 -7.33
CA ILE A 117 8.61 23.04 -6.80
C ILE A 117 8.19 24.12 -5.80
N PRO A 118 7.99 25.38 -6.26
CA PRO A 118 7.64 26.48 -5.37
C PRO A 118 6.30 26.22 -4.67
N GLY A 119 6.17 26.76 -3.45
CA GLY A 119 4.95 26.68 -2.65
C GLY A 119 4.73 25.36 -1.88
N HIS A 120 5.60 24.37 -2.06
CA HIS A 120 5.49 23.08 -1.37
C HIS A 120 6.57 22.92 -0.29
N GLN A 121 6.16 22.34 0.84
CA GLN A 121 7.03 22.03 1.96
C GLN A 121 7.10 20.52 2.17
N PHE A 122 8.27 20.05 2.59
CA PHE A 122 8.59 18.63 2.68
C PHE A 122 9.20 18.31 4.04
N TRP A 123 8.84 17.18 4.63
CA TRP A 123 9.49 16.67 5.84
C TRP A 123 10.93 16.22 5.59
N TYR A 124 11.21 15.74 4.39
CA TYR A 124 12.53 15.36 3.93
C TYR A 124 12.63 15.48 2.39
N PRO A 125 13.83 15.73 1.84
CA PRO A 125 14.06 15.77 0.41
C PRO A 125 13.70 14.47 -0.31
N ILE A 126 13.28 14.59 -1.56
CA ILE A 126 13.06 13.46 -2.49
C ILE A 126 13.89 13.66 -3.77
N PRO A 127 14.21 12.58 -4.52
CA PRO A 127 14.80 12.70 -5.85
C PRO A 127 13.93 13.53 -6.79
N ILE A 128 14.52 14.52 -7.46
CA ILE A 128 13.87 15.31 -8.52
C ILE A 128 14.70 15.15 -9.80
N GLY A 129 14.02 14.82 -10.92
CA GLY A 129 14.64 14.83 -12.25
C GLY A 129 15.64 13.71 -12.57
N VAL A 130 15.71 12.62 -11.79
CA VAL A 130 16.77 11.58 -11.93
C VAL A 130 16.42 10.48 -12.95
N GLY A 131 15.40 10.67 -13.80
CA GLY A 131 14.96 9.66 -14.77
C GLY A 131 15.20 10.08 -16.21
N ASP A 132 15.71 9.17 -17.05
CA ASP A 132 15.80 9.33 -18.51
C ASP A 132 14.42 9.34 -19.23
N GLY A 133 13.33 9.29 -18.45
CA GLY A 133 11.94 9.31 -18.92
C GLY A 133 11.54 8.08 -19.74
N ARG A 134 12.41 7.08 -19.90
CA ARG A 134 12.10 5.89 -20.70
C ARG A 134 11.27 4.92 -19.88
N ALA A 135 9.97 4.92 -20.15
CA ALA A 135 9.08 3.91 -19.61
C ALA A 135 9.52 2.51 -20.08
N SER A 136 10.05 1.71 -19.16
CA SER A 136 10.28 0.28 -19.40
C SER A 136 8.94 -0.39 -19.70
N ARG A 137 8.86 -1.13 -20.81
CA ARG A 137 7.69 -1.97 -21.15
C ARG A 137 7.69 -3.24 -20.29
N SER A 138 7.47 -3.05 -19.00
CA SER A 138 7.37 -4.13 -18.01
C SER A 138 5.99 -4.77 -18.10
N ARG A 139 5.94 -6.07 -18.41
CA ARG A 139 4.69 -6.85 -18.45
C ARG A 139 4.55 -7.75 -17.22
N TYR A 140 5.67 -8.22 -16.69
CA TYR A 140 5.67 -9.11 -15.53
C TYR A 140 6.36 -8.46 -14.34
N LEU A 141 5.79 -8.67 -13.16
CA LEU A 141 6.47 -8.47 -11.87
C LEU A 141 6.86 -9.81 -11.29
N HIS A 142 8.04 -9.89 -10.71
CA HIS A 142 8.54 -11.09 -10.04
C HIS A 142 8.98 -10.75 -8.63
N CYS A 143 8.72 -11.67 -7.70
CA CYS A 143 9.30 -11.59 -6.38
C CYS A 143 9.39 -12.97 -5.72
N LYS A 144 10.12 -13.00 -4.60
CA LYS A 144 10.05 -14.05 -3.58
C LYS A 144 9.35 -13.44 -2.37
N THR A 145 8.31 -14.08 -1.86
CA THR A 145 7.45 -13.51 -0.81
C THR A 145 6.82 -14.59 0.06
N ARG A 146 6.26 -14.20 1.21
CA ARG A 146 5.47 -15.06 2.08
C ARG A 146 4.05 -15.17 1.55
N HIS A 147 3.48 -16.37 1.62
CA HIS A 147 2.14 -16.70 1.16
C HIS A 147 1.37 -17.42 2.27
N ALA A 148 0.06 -17.13 2.34
CA ALA A 148 -0.87 -17.75 3.27
C ALA A 148 -2.22 -17.96 2.58
N LYS A 149 -2.99 -18.93 3.09
CA LYS A 149 -4.40 -19.12 2.70
C LYS A 149 -5.31 -18.62 3.82
N LEU A 150 -6.23 -17.72 3.49
CA LEU A 150 -7.22 -17.18 4.43
C LEU A 150 -8.63 -17.34 3.88
N GLN A 151 -9.63 -17.36 4.77
CA GLN A 151 -11.02 -17.37 4.36
C GLN A 151 -11.52 -15.94 4.17
N ALA A 152 -12.29 -15.69 3.11
CA ALA A 152 -13.00 -14.43 2.95
C ALA A 152 -14.37 -14.54 3.63
N HIS A 153 -14.70 -13.58 4.47
CA HIS A 153 -16.02 -13.51 5.08
C HIS A 153 -17.08 -13.32 3.98
N PRO A 154 -18.21 -14.06 3.99
CA PRO A 154 -19.19 -14.06 2.90
C PRO A 154 -19.93 -12.74 2.73
N LYS A 155 -20.06 -11.97 3.83
CA LYS A 155 -20.69 -10.64 3.80
C LYS A 155 -19.70 -9.61 3.23
N PRO A 156 -20.07 -8.87 2.17
CA PRO A 156 -19.30 -7.72 1.73
C PRO A 156 -19.61 -6.49 2.57
N TYR A 157 -18.65 -5.58 2.56
CA TYR A 157 -18.75 -4.27 3.15
C TYR A 157 -18.44 -3.22 2.09
N ARG A 158 -18.87 -1.98 2.35
CA ARG A 158 -18.55 -0.83 1.51
C ARG A 158 -17.77 0.16 2.33
N ALA A 159 -16.57 0.50 1.86
CA ALA A 159 -15.74 1.50 2.49
C ALA A 159 -16.44 2.87 2.38
N PHE A 160 -16.49 3.62 3.48
CA PHE A 160 -17.21 4.89 3.54
C PHE A 160 -16.63 5.92 2.56
N ALA A 161 -15.31 6.12 2.58
CA ALA A 161 -14.67 7.13 1.76
C ALA A 161 -14.55 6.77 0.27
N SER A 162 -14.42 5.48 -0.06
CA SER A 162 -14.12 5.07 -1.45
C SER A 162 -15.27 4.41 -2.20
N ALA A 163 -16.37 4.09 -1.50
CA ALA A 163 -17.44 3.21 -1.98
C ALA A 163 -16.95 1.85 -2.53
N CYS A 164 -15.68 1.49 -2.27
CA CYS A 164 -15.08 0.24 -2.70
C CYS A 164 -15.70 -0.91 -1.92
N VAL A 165 -15.99 -2.00 -2.63
CA VAL A 165 -16.43 -3.24 -1.99
C VAL A 165 -15.20 -3.91 -1.40
N PHE A 166 -15.26 -4.22 -0.10
CA PHE A 166 -14.24 -4.99 0.58
C PHE A 166 -14.85 -6.15 1.34
N VAL A 167 -14.03 -7.15 1.63
CA VAL A 167 -14.39 -8.32 2.43
C VAL A 167 -13.46 -8.42 3.62
N ALA A 168 -13.99 -8.91 4.75
CA ALA A 168 -13.16 -9.25 5.89
C ALA A 168 -12.39 -10.55 5.62
N LEU A 169 -11.17 -10.64 6.11
CA LEU A 169 -10.33 -11.84 6.08
C LEU A 169 -10.38 -12.53 7.43
N GLN A 170 -10.58 -13.84 7.42
CA GLN A 170 -10.67 -14.67 8.60
C GLN A 170 -9.53 -15.70 8.63
N ASP A 171 -9.00 -15.92 9.84
CA ASP A 171 -8.12 -17.06 10.12
C ASP A 171 -8.90 -18.37 10.28
N ALA A 172 -8.21 -19.47 10.59
CA ALA A 172 -8.80 -20.79 10.76
C ALA A 172 -9.82 -20.88 11.91
N ASP A 173 -9.71 -19.98 12.90
CA ASP A 173 -10.62 -19.90 14.05
C ASP A 173 -11.82 -18.97 13.77
N GLY A 174 -11.90 -18.41 12.56
CA GLY A 174 -12.95 -17.48 12.15
C GLY A 174 -12.74 -16.04 12.66
N SER A 175 -11.59 -15.73 13.27
CA SER A 175 -11.28 -14.39 13.76
C SER A 175 -10.96 -13.47 12.58
N VAL A 176 -11.52 -12.27 12.58
CA VAL A 176 -11.21 -11.27 11.54
C VAL A 176 -9.83 -10.68 11.81
N ILE A 177 -8.93 -10.87 10.86
CA ILE A 177 -7.52 -10.45 10.97
C ILE A 177 -7.11 -9.43 9.91
N GLY A 178 -7.97 -9.15 8.94
CA GLY A 178 -7.71 -8.16 7.90
C GLY A 178 -8.88 -7.91 6.98
N THR A 179 -8.61 -7.22 5.87
CA THR A 179 -9.58 -6.92 4.82
C THR A 179 -8.93 -7.00 3.44
N LEU A 180 -9.76 -7.22 2.42
CA LEU A 180 -9.37 -7.09 1.01
C LEU A 180 -10.39 -6.23 0.26
N ARG A 181 -9.88 -5.24 -0.47
CA ARG A 181 -10.65 -4.49 -1.46
C ARG A 181 -10.72 -5.25 -2.77
N LEU A 182 -11.94 -5.50 -3.21
CA LEU A 182 -12.22 -6.26 -4.43
C LEU A 182 -12.17 -5.35 -5.64
N ASN A 183 -11.51 -5.81 -6.70
CA ASN A 183 -11.53 -5.08 -7.97
C ASN A 183 -12.92 -5.12 -8.61
N SER A 184 -13.72 -6.17 -8.43
CA SER A 184 -15.12 -6.28 -8.91
C SER A 184 -16.01 -6.93 -7.84
N SER A 185 -17.28 -6.53 -7.79
CA SER A 185 -18.33 -7.11 -6.96
C SER A 185 -18.77 -8.51 -7.41
N ASP A 186 -18.49 -8.91 -8.65
CA ASP A 186 -19.00 -10.16 -9.23
C ASP A 186 -18.31 -11.41 -8.65
N ARG A 187 -17.22 -11.24 -7.89
CA ARG A 187 -16.42 -12.35 -7.34
C ARG A 187 -16.93 -12.89 -6.00
N MET A 188 -18.10 -12.43 -5.59
CA MET A 188 -18.67 -12.74 -4.27
C MET A 188 -19.34 -14.11 -4.17
N GLU A 189 -19.54 -14.81 -5.27
CA GLU A 189 -20.25 -16.10 -5.28
C GLU A 189 -19.39 -17.27 -4.75
N ARG A 190 -18.11 -17.04 -4.39
CA ARG A 190 -17.18 -18.08 -3.95
C ARG A 190 -16.87 -17.97 -2.45
N THR A 191 -17.83 -18.36 -1.62
CA THR A 191 -17.74 -18.21 -0.15
C THR A 191 -17.04 -19.37 0.56
N GLU A 192 -16.83 -20.50 -0.11
CA GLU A 192 -16.24 -21.71 0.50
C GLU A 192 -14.74 -21.91 0.19
N GLU A 193 -14.17 -21.08 -0.69
CA GLU A 193 -12.79 -21.24 -1.15
C GLU A 193 -11.83 -20.37 -0.32
N SER A 194 -10.75 -20.96 0.19
CA SER A 194 -9.65 -20.21 0.81
C SER A 194 -8.89 -19.42 -0.25
N TRP A 195 -8.59 -18.15 0.00
CA TRP A 195 -7.91 -17.26 -0.94
C TRP A 195 -6.40 -17.26 -0.70
N GLY A 196 -5.63 -17.37 -1.79
CA GLY A 196 -4.16 -17.35 -1.76
C GLY A 196 -3.62 -15.92 -1.69
N LEU A 197 -3.07 -15.53 -0.55
CA LEU A 197 -2.57 -14.18 -0.30
C LEU A 197 -1.06 -14.17 -0.27
N ILE A 198 -0.45 -13.18 -0.94
CA ILE A 198 0.97 -12.89 -0.85
C ILE A 198 1.20 -11.60 -0.09
N GLU A 199 2.28 -11.54 0.69
CA GLU A 199 2.78 -10.30 1.27
C GLU A 199 3.37 -9.37 0.18
N VAL A 200 3.15 -8.07 0.34
CA VAL A 200 3.67 -7.03 -0.57
C VAL A 200 4.60 -6.05 0.15
N SER A 201 4.23 -5.61 1.34
CA SER A 201 4.97 -4.66 2.18
C SER A 201 4.44 -4.73 3.61
N SER A 202 5.16 -4.12 4.56
CA SER A 202 4.63 -3.86 5.90
C SER A 202 4.32 -2.37 6.08
N GLY A 203 3.56 -2.05 7.11
CA GLY A 203 3.30 -0.67 7.48
C GLY A 203 2.89 -0.52 8.93
N SER A 204 2.91 0.73 9.37
CA SER A 204 2.51 1.11 10.72
C SER A 204 1.78 2.46 10.70
N VAL A 205 0.87 2.63 11.65
CA VAL A 205 0.17 3.88 11.95
C VAL A 205 0.22 4.14 13.44
N GLU A 206 0.67 5.32 13.85
CA GLU A 206 0.59 5.76 15.24
C GLU A 206 -0.88 6.01 15.63
N LEU A 207 -1.37 5.26 16.62
CA LEU A 207 -2.69 5.43 17.21
C LEU A 207 -2.54 6.35 18.43
N ARG A 208 -2.72 7.65 18.25
CA ARG A 208 -2.58 8.61 19.35
C ARG A 208 -3.64 8.39 20.42
N HIS A 209 -3.21 8.48 21.68
CA HIS A 209 -4.02 8.33 22.90
C HIS A 209 -4.76 6.98 22.96
N SER A 210 -4.36 6.16 23.93
CA SER A 210 -4.87 4.80 24.19
C SER A 210 -6.35 4.73 24.66
N GLY A 211 -7.24 5.56 24.10
CA GLY A 211 -8.63 5.64 24.51
C GLY A 211 -9.58 6.39 23.57
N LYS A 212 -9.13 6.90 22.41
CA LYS A 212 -10.07 7.33 21.36
C LYS A 212 -10.52 6.13 20.54
N ASP A 213 -11.79 6.11 20.14
CA ASP A 213 -12.31 5.09 19.23
C ASP A 213 -11.50 5.14 17.91
N LEU A 214 -11.17 3.97 17.34
CA LEU A 214 -10.49 3.91 16.03
C LEU A 214 -11.31 4.61 14.95
N LEU A 215 -12.64 4.66 15.12
CA LEU A 215 -13.57 5.38 14.25
C LEU A 215 -13.36 6.90 14.26
N ASP A 216 -12.83 7.46 15.35
CA ASP A 216 -12.51 8.89 15.46
C ASP A 216 -11.12 9.24 14.91
N HIS A 217 -10.34 8.23 14.49
CA HIS A 217 -9.00 8.46 13.97
C HIS A 217 -9.07 9.11 12.58
N HIS A 218 -8.18 10.08 12.30
CA HIS A 218 -8.09 10.77 11.01
C HIS A 218 -7.92 9.83 9.78
N PHE A 219 -7.49 8.58 10.02
CA PHE A 219 -7.34 7.58 8.96
C PHE A 219 -8.44 6.51 8.96
N ALA A 220 -9.48 6.62 9.78
CA ALA A 220 -10.57 5.63 9.85
C ALA A 220 -11.22 5.38 8.47
N ASP A 221 -11.30 6.42 7.65
CA ASP A 221 -11.81 6.37 6.27
C ASP A 221 -10.95 5.54 5.30
N VAL A 222 -9.68 5.31 5.65
CA VAL A 222 -8.72 4.60 4.80
C VAL A 222 -8.47 3.16 5.29
N PHE A 223 -8.67 2.92 6.58
CA PHE A 223 -8.49 1.63 7.25
C PHE A 223 -9.82 0.89 7.40
N ASP A 224 -10.26 0.23 6.33
CA ASP A 224 -11.55 -0.50 6.25
C ASP A 224 -11.80 -1.48 7.41
N GLU A 225 -10.74 -2.10 7.92
CA GLU A 225 -10.79 -3.01 9.05
C GLU A 225 -11.29 -2.33 10.34
N TRP A 226 -11.02 -1.04 10.54
CA TRP A 226 -11.39 -0.30 11.75
C TRP A 226 -12.89 -0.03 11.85
N VAL A 227 -13.63 -0.09 10.73
CA VAL A 227 -15.09 0.07 10.72
C VAL A 227 -15.84 -1.25 10.87
N LEU A 228 -15.14 -2.39 10.93
CA LEU A 228 -15.78 -3.68 11.09
C LEU A 228 -16.20 -3.91 12.56
N PRO A 229 -17.47 -4.22 12.84
CA PRO A 229 -17.92 -4.48 14.22
C PRO A 229 -17.21 -5.66 14.90
N SER A 230 -16.71 -6.60 14.10
CA SER A 230 -15.98 -7.79 14.57
C SER A 230 -14.47 -7.55 14.71
N TRP A 231 -13.98 -6.36 14.40
CA TRP A 231 -12.57 -6.02 14.51
C TRP A 231 -12.16 -5.92 15.98
N LYS A 232 -11.18 -6.73 16.37
CA LYS A 232 -10.63 -6.77 17.72
C LYS A 232 -9.12 -6.62 17.62
N SER A 233 -8.66 -5.38 17.47
CA SER A 233 -7.23 -5.12 17.48
C SER A 233 -6.75 -4.84 18.90
N GLU A 234 -5.68 -5.52 19.30
CA GLU A 234 -5.05 -5.34 20.63
C GLU A 234 -4.04 -4.19 20.65
N ASN A 235 -4.02 -3.37 19.61
CA ASN A 235 -2.94 -2.42 19.35
C ASN A 235 -2.93 -1.25 20.34
N LYS A 236 -1.91 -1.24 21.22
CA LYS A 236 -1.66 -0.17 22.20
C LYS A 236 -0.71 0.86 21.60
N GLY A 237 -1.28 1.89 20.97
CA GLY A 237 -0.55 3.08 20.53
C GLY A 237 0.05 3.02 19.12
N VAL A 238 0.22 1.83 18.53
CA VAL A 238 0.65 1.66 17.14
C VAL A 238 -0.14 0.51 16.50
N TYR A 239 -0.75 0.78 15.35
CA TYR A 239 -1.35 -0.23 14.48
C TYR A 239 -0.32 -0.71 13.46
N GLU A 240 0.04 -1.99 13.49
CA GLU A 240 0.96 -2.60 12.53
C GLU A 240 0.27 -3.62 11.64
N TYR A 241 0.64 -3.66 10.36
CA TYR A 241 0.01 -4.52 9.37
C TYR A 241 0.97 -4.90 8.24
N TYR A 242 0.58 -5.92 7.48
CA TYR A 242 1.12 -6.19 6.16
C TYR A 242 0.10 -5.79 5.09
N ASN A 243 0.57 -5.13 4.05
CA ASN A 243 -0.18 -5.04 2.81
C ASN A 243 -0.10 -6.39 2.10
N VAL A 244 -1.25 -6.95 1.74
CA VAL A 244 -1.37 -8.25 1.11
C VAL A 244 -2.07 -8.15 -0.24
N MET A 245 -1.84 -9.14 -1.09
CA MET A 245 -2.45 -9.24 -2.41
C MET A 245 -3.04 -10.62 -2.61
N HIS A 246 -4.31 -10.67 -3.02
CA HIS A 246 -4.93 -11.91 -3.49
C HIS A 246 -4.51 -12.18 -4.93
N VAL A 247 -3.97 -13.38 -5.15
CA VAL A 247 -3.50 -13.85 -6.44
C VAL A 247 -4.11 -15.20 -6.80
N GLU A 248 -4.46 -15.38 -8.07
CA GLU A 248 -4.85 -16.68 -8.65
C GLU A 248 -3.90 -17.03 -9.79
N TRP A 249 -3.46 -18.28 -9.86
CA TRP A 249 -2.66 -18.77 -10.98
C TRP A 249 -3.56 -18.99 -12.19
N VAL A 250 -3.33 -18.19 -13.23
CA VAL A 250 -4.11 -18.24 -14.48
C VAL A 250 -3.43 -19.07 -15.55
N ALA A 251 -2.12 -19.32 -15.40
CA ALA A 251 -1.32 -20.19 -16.24
C ALA A 251 -0.13 -20.75 -15.43
N PRO A 252 0.55 -21.80 -15.90
CA PRO A 252 1.75 -22.31 -15.23
C PRO A 252 2.79 -21.20 -14.98
N GLY A 253 3.08 -20.95 -13.71
CA GLY A 253 4.06 -19.94 -13.28
C GLY A 253 3.61 -18.48 -13.39
N VAL A 254 2.35 -18.19 -13.79
CA VAL A 254 1.82 -16.83 -13.91
C VAL A 254 0.56 -16.67 -13.07
N ALA A 255 0.60 -15.69 -12.17
CA ALA A 255 -0.53 -15.31 -11.34
C ALA A 255 -1.14 -13.96 -11.80
N SER A 256 -2.43 -13.79 -11.57
CA SER A 256 -3.15 -12.53 -11.76
C SER A 256 -3.47 -11.90 -10.42
N ARG A 257 -3.29 -10.58 -10.29
CA ARG A 257 -3.76 -9.80 -9.14
C ARG A 257 -5.28 -9.65 -9.18
N LEU A 258 -5.94 -9.88 -8.04
CA LEU A 258 -7.40 -9.85 -7.94
C LEU A 258 -7.94 -8.88 -6.90
N ALA A 259 -7.25 -8.77 -5.79
CA ALA A 259 -7.59 -7.87 -4.69
C ALA A 259 -6.31 -7.47 -3.96
N VAL A 260 -6.39 -6.37 -3.23
CA VAL A 260 -5.32 -5.90 -2.32
C VAL A 260 -5.96 -5.46 -1.03
N GLY A 261 -5.22 -5.52 0.06
CA GLY A 261 -5.71 -5.07 1.35
C GLY A 261 -4.67 -5.22 2.43
N ARG A 262 -5.11 -5.39 3.67
CA ARG A 262 -4.24 -5.41 4.84
C ARG A 262 -4.60 -6.56 5.77
N VAL A 263 -3.58 -7.07 6.45
CA VAL A 263 -3.74 -8.03 7.56
C VAL A 263 -2.92 -7.51 8.73
N GLU A 264 -3.48 -7.54 9.94
CA GLU A 264 -2.78 -7.17 11.17
C GLU A 264 -1.48 -7.98 11.31
N LYS A 265 -0.38 -7.30 11.62
CA LYS A 265 0.97 -7.88 11.60
C LYS A 265 1.09 -9.10 12.50
N LEU A 266 0.65 -8.97 13.75
CA LEU A 266 0.71 -10.05 14.73
C LEU A 266 -0.13 -11.26 14.33
N ALA A 267 -1.30 -11.03 13.73
CA ALA A 267 -2.15 -12.10 13.24
C ALA A 267 -1.51 -12.82 12.04
N TRP A 268 -0.97 -12.08 11.07
CA TRP A 268 -0.27 -12.65 9.92
C TRP A 268 0.95 -13.48 10.33
N ASP A 269 1.76 -12.98 11.27
CA ASP A 269 2.98 -13.66 11.71
C ASP A 269 2.68 -14.97 12.51
N ARG A 270 1.43 -15.20 12.94
CA ARG A 270 0.97 -16.47 13.55
C ARG A 270 0.49 -17.51 12.54
N LEU A 271 0.26 -17.13 11.28
CA LEU A 271 -0.22 -18.04 10.26
C LEU A 271 0.86 -19.05 9.85
N ALA A 272 0.43 -20.17 9.28
CA ALA A 272 1.32 -21.08 8.57
C ALA A 272 1.75 -20.46 7.23
N LEU A 273 2.87 -19.74 7.24
CA LEU A 273 3.40 -19.04 6.07
C LEU A 273 4.33 -19.94 5.26
N GLU A 274 4.15 -19.95 3.94
CA GLU A 274 5.08 -20.56 3.00
C GLU A 274 5.82 -19.49 2.18
N GLU A 275 7.07 -19.75 1.83
CA GLU A 275 7.84 -18.85 0.98
C GLU A 275 7.76 -19.30 -0.48
N ILE A 276 7.27 -18.42 -1.35
CA ILE A 276 7.02 -18.74 -2.76
C ILE A 276 7.72 -17.76 -3.70
N LYS A 277 7.95 -18.19 -4.94
CA LYS A 277 8.30 -17.32 -6.06
C LYS A 277 7.05 -17.10 -6.91
N VAL A 278 6.69 -15.85 -7.14
CA VAL A 278 5.51 -15.49 -7.93
C VAL A 278 5.90 -14.59 -9.09
N SER A 279 5.28 -14.83 -10.25
CA SER A 279 5.31 -13.90 -11.39
C SER A 279 3.90 -13.41 -11.66
N ILE A 280 3.69 -12.11 -11.64
CA ILE A 280 2.37 -11.48 -11.80
C ILE A 280 2.30 -10.84 -13.20
N GLY A 281 1.25 -11.17 -13.95
CA GLY A 281 0.99 -10.68 -15.32
C GLY A 281 -0.49 -10.39 -15.57
#